data_AF-A0A969BQR5-F1
#
_entry.id   AF-A0A969BQR5-F1
#
_cell.length_a   1.000
_cell.length_b   1.000
_cell.length_c   1.000
_cell.angle_alpha   90.00
_cell.angle_beta   90.00
_cell.angle_gamma   90.00
#
_symmetry.space_group_name_H-M   'P 1'
#
loop_
_entity.id
_entity.type
_entity.pdbx_description
1 polymer ?
#
loop_
_entity_poly.entity_id
_entity_poly.type
_entity_poly.pdbx_seq_one_letter_code
_entity_poly.pdbx_strand_id
1 'polypeptide(L)'
;MAGKPYEPIYELARRKAQSIAGRTIAKAEILAIGDGPDTDIRGAADFGVDAVLVADGITQAESGLEALTRSVQKRVPGARIVKTVERLDWT
;
A
#
# COMPACT_ATOMS: atom_id res chain seq x y z
N MET A 1 0.16 12.60 -14.60
CA MET A 1 1.29 12.48 -13.65
C MET A 1 1.70 11.01 -13.56
N ALA A 2 2.98 10.67 -13.41
CA ALA A 2 3.52 9.31 -13.67
C ALA A 2 4.11 8.57 -12.44
N GLY A 3 3.72 8.97 -11.23
CA GLY A 3 4.15 8.32 -9.98
C GLY A 3 2.97 7.93 -9.10
N LYS A 4 3.25 7.52 -7.85
CA LYS A 4 2.19 7.33 -6.85
C LYS A 4 1.46 8.67 -6.61
N PRO A 5 0.13 8.68 -6.41
CA PRO A 5 -0.78 7.54 -6.30
C PRO A 5 -1.41 7.07 -7.64
N TYR A 6 -0.93 7.54 -8.79
CA TYR A 6 -1.63 7.38 -10.06
C TYR A 6 -1.51 5.96 -10.65
N GLU A 7 -2.59 5.46 -11.26
CA GLU A 7 -2.66 4.13 -11.87
C GLU A 7 -1.49 3.73 -12.80
N PRO A 8 -0.91 4.62 -13.64
CA PRO A 8 0.16 4.22 -14.56
C PRO A 8 1.38 3.58 -13.90
N ILE A 9 1.78 4.00 -12.69
CA ILE A 9 2.93 3.39 -12.02
C ILE A 9 2.60 1.98 -11.51
N TYR A 10 1.36 1.74 -11.08
CA TYR A 10 0.89 0.45 -10.59
C TYR A 10 0.71 -0.55 -11.74
N GLU A 11 0.17 -0.12 -12.88
CA GLU A 11 0.06 -0.99 -14.05
C GLU A 11 1.44 -1.32 -14.64
N LEU A 12 2.40 -0.37 -14.63
CA LEU A 12 3.79 -0.65 -14.99
C LEU A 12 4.41 -1.69 -14.05
N ALA A 13 4.24 -1.55 -12.73
CA ALA A 13 4.73 -2.51 -11.74
C ALA A 13 4.11 -3.91 -11.96
N ARG A 14 2.79 -3.98 -12.18
CA ARG A 14 2.07 -5.23 -12.45
C ARG A 14 2.58 -5.92 -13.72
N ARG A 15 2.77 -5.18 -14.81
CA ARG A 15 3.32 -5.71 -16.08
C ARG A 15 4.72 -6.27 -15.89
N LYS A 16 5.58 -5.58 -15.15
CA LYS A 16 6.93 -6.07 -14.82
C LYS A 16 6.87 -7.36 -14.01
N ALA A 17 6.02 -7.42 -12.98
CA ALA A 17 5.83 -8.64 -12.18
C ALA A 17 5.32 -9.81 -13.03
N GLN A 18 4.35 -9.59 -13.92
CA GLN A 18 3.85 -10.62 -14.85
C GLN A 18 4.95 -11.14 -15.78
N SER A 19 5.81 -10.24 -16.31
CA SER A 19 6.93 -10.63 -17.15
C SER A 19 7.94 -11.51 -16.41
N ILE A 20 8.22 -11.21 -15.14
CA ILE A 20 9.14 -12.01 -14.31
C ILE A 20 8.52 -13.36 -13.95
N ALA A 21 7.22 -13.38 -13.62
CA ALA A 21 6.51 -14.58 -13.21
C ALA A 21 6.11 -15.50 -14.39
N GLY A 22 6.17 -15.02 -15.63
CA GLY A 22 5.75 -15.77 -16.81
C GLY A 22 4.24 -16.06 -16.88
N ARG A 23 3.42 -15.32 -16.12
CA ARG A 23 1.96 -15.53 -16.04
C ARG A 23 1.21 -14.24 -15.78
N THR A 24 -0.11 -14.29 -15.96
CA THR A 24 -1.00 -13.23 -15.49
C THR A 24 -1.07 -13.20 -13.97
N ILE A 25 -1.05 -12.00 -13.40
CA ILE A 25 -1.18 -11.74 -11.97
C ILE A 25 -2.46 -10.93 -11.78
N ALA A 26 -3.41 -11.49 -11.04
CA ALA A 26 -4.64 -10.82 -10.68
C ALA A 26 -4.37 -9.78 -9.57
N LYS A 27 -5.20 -8.73 -9.50
CA LYS A 27 -5.06 -7.69 -8.47
C LYS A 27 -5.14 -8.27 -7.04
N ALA A 28 -5.92 -9.34 -6.84
CA ALA A 28 -6.04 -10.03 -5.56
C ALA A 28 -4.75 -10.75 -5.10
N GLU A 29 -3.78 -10.94 -6.00
CA GLU A 29 -2.47 -11.54 -5.70
C GLU A 29 -1.40 -10.47 -5.37
N ILE A 30 -1.77 -9.19 -5.38
CA ILE A 30 -0.84 -8.07 -5.21
C ILE A 30 -1.06 -7.46 -3.83
N LEU A 31 0.05 -7.31 -3.09
CA LEU A 31 0.10 -6.59 -1.84
C LEU A 31 0.98 -5.34 -2.01
N ALA A 32 0.40 -4.17 -1.83
CA ALA A 32 1.14 -2.92 -1.74
C ALA A 32 1.71 -2.76 -0.32
N ILE A 33 2.93 -2.22 -0.19
CA ILE A 33 3.57 -1.98 1.11
C ILE A 33 4.16 -0.58 1.08
N GLY A 34 3.84 0.26 2.06
CA GLY A 34 4.38 1.60 2.16
C GLY A 34 3.91 2.38 3.38
N ASP A 35 4.46 3.58 3.53
CA ASP A 35 4.28 4.48 4.67
C ASP A 35 3.34 5.65 4.35
N GLY A 36 3.35 6.12 3.10
CA GLY A 36 2.64 7.34 2.70
C GLY A 36 1.13 7.15 2.49
N PRO A 37 0.25 7.81 3.27
CA PRO A 37 -1.20 7.71 3.10
C PRO A 37 -1.69 8.19 1.72
N ASP A 38 -1.16 9.32 1.22
CA ASP A 38 -1.59 9.90 -0.07
C ASP A 38 -0.82 9.39 -1.28
N THR A 39 0.17 8.52 -1.06
CA THR A 39 0.97 7.89 -2.13
C THR A 39 0.66 6.41 -2.20
N ASP A 40 1.18 5.63 -1.26
CA ASP A 40 1.19 4.18 -1.29
C ASP A 40 -0.20 3.62 -1.03
N ILE A 41 -0.84 4.12 0.03
CA ILE A 41 -2.16 3.64 0.46
C ILE A 41 -3.26 4.13 -0.47
N ARG A 42 -3.25 5.42 -0.84
CA ARG A 42 -4.18 5.96 -1.84
C ARG A 42 -4.04 5.26 -3.18
N GLY A 43 -2.81 5.09 -3.67
CA GLY A 43 -2.61 4.40 -4.95
C GLY A 43 -2.99 2.92 -4.89
N ALA A 44 -2.78 2.24 -3.76
CA ALA A 44 -3.27 0.88 -3.58
C ALA A 44 -4.81 0.80 -3.60
N ALA A 45 -5.48 1.74 -2.92
CA ALA A 45 -6.94 1.85 -2.91
C ALA A 45 -7.49 2.11 -4.32
N ASP A 46 -6.96 3.11 -5.01
CA ASP A 46 -7.39 3.53 -6.36
C ASP A 46 -7.11 2.43 -7.40
N PHE A 47 -5.97 1.73 -7.26
CA PHE A 47 -5.66 0.57 -8.11
C PHE A 47 -6.45 -0.68 -7.74
N GLY A 48 -7.04 -0.74 -6.55
CA GLY A 48 -7.89 -1.84 -6.08
C GLY A 48 -7.11 -3.05 -5.53
N VAL A 49 -5.95 -2.83 -4.91
CA VAL A 49 -5.12 -3.88 -4.29
C VAL A 49 -5.06 -3.72 -2.77
N ASP A 50 -4.67 -4.79 -2.07
CA ASP A 50 -4.51 -4.76 -0.62
C ASP A 50 -3.23 -4.04 -0.21
N ALA A 51 -3.17 -3.50 1.01
CA ALA A 51 -2.04 -2.72 1.48
C ALA A 51 -1.58 -3.10 2.90
N VAL A 52 -0.27 -3.09 3.12
CA VAL A 52 0.34 -3.00 4.45
C VAL A 52 0.83 -1.58 4.67
N LEU A 53 0.42 -1.00 5.81
CA LEU A 53 0.91 0.30 6.26
C LEU A 53 2.15 0.10 7.15
N VAL A 54 3.26 0.71 6.76
CA VAL A 54 4.48 0.74 7.58
C VAL A 54 4.51 2.08 8.32
N ALA A 55 4.57 2.03 9.65
CA ALA A 55 4.48 3.21 10.51
C ALA A 55 5.79 3.99 10.63
N ASP A 56 6.88 3.52 10.01
CA ASP A 56 8.22 4.08 10.15
C ASP A 56 8.23 5.58 9.85
N GLY A 57 8.65 6.38 10.84
CA GLY A 57 8.71 7.85 10.77
C GLY A 57 7.37 8.60 10.90
N ILE A 58 6.22 7.93 11.05
CA ILE A 58 4.93 8.62 11.21
C ILE A 58 4.72 8.97 12.70
N THR A 59 4.74 10.26 13.04
CA THR A 59 4.59 10.79 14.42
C THR A 59 3.31 10.31 15.12
N GLN A 60 2.27 9.93 14.36
CA GLN A 60 1.03 9.36 14.93
C GLN A 60 1.22 7.97 15.54
N ALA A 61 2.32 7.26 15.26
CA ALA A 61 2.62 5.97 15.87
C ALA A 61 2.77 6.04 17.39
N GLU A 62 3.06 7.22 17.96
CA GLU A 62 3.04 7.43 19.43
C GLU A 62 1.67 7.12 20.04
N SER A 63 0.59 7.22 19.26
CA SER A 63 -0.77 6.84 19.65
C SER A 63 -1.12 5.36 19.39
N GLY A 64 -0.17 4.57 18.88
CA GLY A 64 -0.29 3.16 18.57
C GLY A 64 -0.72 2.85 17.12
N LEU A 65 -0.37 1.65 16.64
CA LEU A 65 -0.60 1.21 15.25
C LEU A 65 -2.08 1.19 14.86
N GLU A 66 -2.98 0.88 15.80
CA GLU A 66 -4.41 0.90 15.53
C GLU A 66 -4.93 2.32 15.28
N ALA A 67 -4.47 3.29 16.07
CA ALA A 67 -4.87 4.69 15.91
C ALA A 67 -4.38 5.24 14.58
N LEU A 68 -3.14 4.90 14.20
CA LEU A 68 -2.58 5.20 12.88
C LEU A 68 -3.42 4.55 11.76
N THR A 69 -3.75 3.28 11.87
CA THR A 69 -4.59 2.57 10.88
C THR A 69 -5.91 3.30 10.68
N ARG A 70 -6.60 3.66 11.78
CA ARG A 70 -7.86 4.40 11.75
C ARG A 70 -7.71 5.79 11.14
N SER A 71 -6.63 6.51 11.42
CA SER A 71 -6.43 7.85 10.86
C SER A 71 -6.16 7.80 9.35
N VAL A 72 -5.40 6.81 8.89
CA VAL A 72 -5.17 6.58 7.46
C VAL A 72 -6.44 6.13 6.74
N GLN A 73 -7.21 5.20 7.31
CA GLN A 73 -8.50 4.79 6.74
C GLN A 73 -9.49 5.95 6.63
N LYS A 74 -9.52 6.88 7.59
CA LYS A 74 -10.33 8.10 7.48
C LYS A 74 -9.90 8.99 6.31
N ARG A 75 -8.59 9.07 6.03
CA ARG A 75 -8.02 9.86 4.92
C ARG A 75 -8.17 9.19 3.56
N VAL A 76 -8.19 7.85 3.55
CA VAL A 76 -8.31 7.00 2.36
C VAL A 76 -9.39 5.93 2.60
N PRO A 77 -10.69 6.28 2.53
CA PRO A 77 -11.78 5.36 2.89
C PRO A 77 -11.85 4.08 2.06
N GLY A 78 -11.32 4.08 0.83
CA GLY A 78 -11.28 2.90 -0.04
C GLY A 78 -10.11 1.94 0.23
N ALA A 79 -9.21 2.28 1.17
CA ALA A 79 -8.02 1.47 1.42
C ALA A 79 -8.34 0.17 2.17
N ARG A 80 -7.89 -0.95 1.61
CA ARG A 80 -7.90 -2.26 2.28
C ARG A 80 -6.57 -2.51 2.96
N ILE A 81 -6.39 -1.91 4.14
CA ILE A 81 -5.19 -2.11 4.96
C ILE A 81 -5.33 -3.44 5.70
N VAL A 82 -4.55 -4.44 5.30
CA VAL A 82 -4.60 -5.79 5.90
C VAL A 82 -3.75 -5.91 7.16
N LYS A 83 -2.72 -5.06 7.29
CA LYS A 83 -1.89 -4.99 8.49
C LYS A 83 -1.20 -3.62 8.58
N THR A 84 -0.98 -3.17 9.81
CA THR A 84 -0.09 -2.04 10.11
C THR A 84 1.05 -2.55 10.96
N VAL A 85 2.28 -2.19 10.61
CA VAL A 85 3.50 -2.66 11.28
C VAL A 85 4.44 -1.50 11.54
N GLU A 86 5.26 -1.59 12.59
CA GLU A 86 6.33 -0.60 12.82
C GLU A 86 7.42 -0.71 11.77
N ARG A 87 7.83 -1.95 11.46
CA ARG A 87 8.87 -2.29 10.50
C ARG A 87 8.58 -3.62 9.84
N LEU A 88 9.20 -3.86 8.69
CA LEU A 88 9.24 -5.19 8.07
C LEU A 88 10.43 -5.97 8.66
N ASP A 89 10.19 -7.24 8.96
CA ASP A 89 11.21 -8.16 9.48
C ASP A 89 11.25 -9.42 8.61
N TRP A 90 12.46 -9.89 8.32
CA TRP A 90 12.75 -11.00 7.40
C TRP A 90 13.70 -12.04 8.01
N THR A 91 13.98 -11.94 9.31
CA THR A 91 14.83 -12.89 10.04
C THR A 91 14.20 -14.25 10.21
#